data_AF-A0A2A5M9K9-F1
#
_entry.id   AF-A0A2A5M9K9-F1
#
_cell.length_a   1.000
_cell.length_b   1.000
_cell.length_c   1.000
_cell.angle_alpha   90.00
_cell.angle_beta   90.00
_cell.angle_gamma   90.00
#
_symmetry.space_group_name_H-M   'P 1'
#
loop_
_entity.id
_entity.type
_entity.pdbx_description
1 polymer ?
#
loop_
_entity_poly.entity_id
_entity_poly.type
_entity_poly.pdbx_seq_one_letter_code
_entity_poly.pdbx_strand_id
1 'polypeptide(L)'
;MLRLRIEAAQDISGELYGASIPIMGKSEGECNFYLFFPKEFLKKIAEILINDEKFKEDDWCDLTKECANQIIGYAKNLLNDAKGDDEYKLGIPEYLGKVDFSEIVLDEALTYKFENCYFRIGYCK
;
A
#
# COMPACT_ATOMS: atom_id res chain seq x y z
N MET A 1 -6.30 -21.31 -7.42
CA MET A 1 -6.76 -19.91 -7.22
C MET A 1 -6.89 -19.66 -5.73
N LEU A 2 -6.14 -18.71 -5.19
CA LEU A 2 -6.37 -18.19 -3.84
C LEU A 2 -7.72 -17.46 -3.83
N ARG A 3 -8.66 -17.88 -2.96
CA ARG A 3 -9.96 -17.22 -2.76
C ARG A 3 -9.86 -16.26 -1.57
N LEU A 4 -9.02 -15.24 -1.69
CA LEU A 4 -8.94 -14.19 -0.68
C LEU A 4 -10.06 -13.18 -0.93
N ARG A 5 -10.89 -12.95 0.08
CA ARG A 5 -11.95 -11.93 0.04
C ARG A 5 -11.48 -10.71 0.82
N ILE A 6 -11.38 -9.58 0.14
CA ILE A 6 -11.09 -8.29 0.76
C ILE A 6 -12.41 -7.68 1.24
N GLU A 7 -12.43 -7.21 2.48
CA GLU A 7 -13.56 -6.57 3.14
C GLU A 7 -13.14 -5.21 3.68
N ALA A 8 -14.06 -4.25 3.72
CA ALA A 8 -13.81 -2.98 4.38
C ALA A 8 -13.67 -3.19 5.90
N ALA A 9 -12.81 -2.40 6.52
CA ALA A 9 -12.62 -2.33 7.96
C ALA A 9 -12.65 -0.86 8.40
N GLN A 10 -12.84 -0.64 9.70
CA GLN A 10 -12.78 0.72 10.26
C GLN A 10 -11.35 1.01 10.72
N ASP A 11 -10.82 0.13 11.57
CA ASP A 11 -9.57 0.34 12.27
C ASP A 11 -8.44 -0.59 11.82
N ILE A 12 -7.23 -0.14 12.11
CA ILE A 12 -5.97 -0.84 11.92
C ILE A 12 -5.12 -0.58 13.16
N SER A 13 -4.32 -1.56 13.58
CA SER A 13 -3.54 -1.47 14.81
C SER A 13 -2.29 -2.34 14.74
N GLY A 14 -1.36 -2.14 15.69
CA GLY A 14 -0.15 -2.92 15.85
C GLY A 14 1.10 -2.20 15.33
N GLU A 15 2.20 -2.94 15.17
CA GLU A 15 3.42 -2.43 14.52
C GLU A 15 3.19 -2.35 13.01
N LEU A 16 3.34 -1.15 12.46
CA LEU A 16 2.95 -0.82 11.10
C LEU A 16 4.17 -0.45 10.28
N TYR A 17 4.25 -1.06 9.10
CA TYR A 17 5.25 -0.80 8.10
C TYR A 17 4.63 0.11 7.04
N GLY A 18 5.25 1.27 6.83
CA GLY A 18 4.73 2.31 5.94
C GLY A 18 5.49 2.37 4.62
N ALA A 19 4.77 2.65 3.54
CA ALA A 19 5.36 3.11 2.29
C ALA A 19 4.56 4.27 1.72
N SER A 20 5.26 5.22 1.09
CA SER A 20 4.64 6.27 0.26
C SER A 20 4.94 6.02 -1.21
N ILE A 21 4.03 6.43 -2.08
CA ILE A 21 4.24 6.40 -3.53
C ILE A 21 3.42 7.51 -4.21
N PRO A 22 4.04 8.41 -4.99
CA PRO A 22 3.32 9.45 -5.68
C PRO A 22 2.70 8.94 -6.99
N ILE A 23 1.53 9.49 -7.32
CA ILE A 23 1.00 9.51 -8.68
C ILE A 23 1.09 10.95 -9.19
N MET A 24 1.68 11.13 -10.37
CA MET A 24 1.74 12.41 -11.08
C MET A 24 0.72 12.41 -12.20
N GLY A 25 -0.33 13.24 -12.09
CA GLY A 25 -1.25 13.53 -13.18
C GLY A 25 -0.80 14.74 -13.99
N LYS A 26 -0.85 14.67 -15.33
CA LYS A 26 -0.43 15.81 -16.19
C LYS A 26 -1.24 17.08 -15.88
N SER A 27 -2.54 16.93 -15.59
CA SER A 27 -3.45 18.05 -15.34
C SER A 27 -3.75 18.32 -13.86
N GLU A 28 -3.54 17.32 -13.00
CA GLU A 28 -4.03 17.30 -11.61
C GLU A 28 -2.92 17.50 -10.56
N GLY A 29 -1.66 17.49 -10.99
CA GLY A 29 -0.51 17.62 -10.10
C GLY A 29 -0.09 16.29 -9.47
N GLU A 30 0.67 16.38 -8.39
CA GLU A 30 1.17 15.23 -7.63
C GLU A 30 0.19 14.88 -6.52
N CYS A 31 -0.09 13.59 -6.35
CA CYS A 31 -0.87 13.05 -5.24
C CYS A 31 -0.05 11.96 -4.57
N ASN A 32 0.23 12.12 -3.28
CA ASN A 32 1.04 11.17 -2.52
C ASN A 32 0.14 10.15 -1.84
N PHE A 33 0.31 8.87 -2.17
CA PHE A 33 -0.37 7.78 -1.49
C PHE A 33 0.50 7.24 -0.37
N TYR A 34 -0.14 6.88 0.74
CA TYR A 34 0.47 6.28 1.91
C TYR A 34 -0.21 4.95 2.20
N LEU A 35 0.59 3.89 2.31
CA LEU A 35 0.13 2.54 2.57
C LEU A 35 0.75 2.03 3.86
N PHE A 36 -0.08 1.39 4.67
CA PHE A 36 0.25 0.94 6.01
C PHE A 36 -0.14 -0.51 6.19
N PHE A 37 0.85 -1.31 6.55
CA PHE A 37 0.71 -2.75 6.68
C PHE A 37 1.15 -3.19 8.07
N PRO A 38 0.27 -3.81 8.88
CA PRO A 38 0.68 -4.47 10.10
C PRO A 38 1.66 -5.59 9.76
N LYS A 39 2.60 -5.88 10.65
CA LYS A 39 3.57 -6.97 10.45
C LYS A 39 2.91 -8.31 10.08
N GLU A 40 1.78 -8.63 10.69
CA GLU A 40 1.04 -9.88 10.43
C GLU A 40 0.48 -9.95 9.01
N PHE A 41 0.11 -8.80 8.42
CA PHE A 41 -0.24 -8.74 7.00
C PHE A 41 0.97 -9.06 6.13
N LEU A 42 2.11 -8.43 6.38
CA LEU A 42 3.32 -8.64 5.58
C LEU A 42 3.82 -10.08 5.67
N LYS A 43 3.79 -10.69 6.86
CA LYS A 43 4.08 -12.12 7.04
C LYS A 43 3.18 -12.99 6.18
N LYS A 44 1.86 -12.72 6.19
CA LYS A 44 0.90 -13.47 5.38
C LYS A 44 1.18 -13.34 3.88
N ILE A 45 1.52 -12.13 3.41
CA ILE A 45 1.92 -11.92 2.01
C ILE A 45 3.22 -12.67 1.69
N ALA A 46 4.22 -12.61 2.57
CA ALA A 46 5.48 -13.34 2.41
C ALA A 46 5.26 -14.87 2.34
N GLU A 47 4.42 -15.43 3.22
CA GLU A 47 4.04 -16.83 3.21
C GLU A 47 3.38 -17.23 1.88
N ILE A 48 2.46 -16.41 1.38
CA ILE A 48 1.73 -16.67 0.12
C ILE A 48 2.65 -16.61 -1.09
N LEU A 49 3.56 -15.62 -1.14
CA LEU A 49 4.35 -15.33 -2.33
C LEU A 49 5.70 -16.04 -2.37
N ILE A 50 6.37 -16.18 -1.23
CA ILE A 50 7.79 -16.54 -1.13
C ILE A 50 7.97 -17.86 -0.37
N ASN A 51 7.05 -18.21 0.54
CA ASN A 51 7.09 -19.44 1.33
C ASN A 51 8.43 -19.58 2.12
N ASP A 52 8.91 -18.46 2.69
CA ASP A 52 10.14 -18.38 3.48
C ASP A 52 9.85 -17.81 4.87
N GLU A 53 10.34 -18.49 5.91
CA GLU A 53 10.08 -18.18 7.32
C GLU A 53 11.06 -17.17 7.94
N LYS A 54 12.11 -16.73 7.22
CA LYS A 54 13.20 -15.93 7.84
C LYS A 54 13.48 -14.59 7.16
N PHE A 55 12.47 -13.72 7.15
CA PHE A 55 12.62 -12.31 6.77
C PHE A 55 13.50 -11.53 7.76
N LYS A 56 14.47 -10.78 7.23
CA LYS A 56 15.22 -9.72 7.91
C LYS A 56 14.54 -8.36 7.66
N GLU A 57 15.02 -7.31 8.30
CA GLU A 57 14.40 -5.97 8.20
C GLU A 57 14.41 -5.42 6.76
N ASP A 58 15.48 -5.66 5.99
CA ASP A 58 15.57 -5.25 4.59
C ASP A 58 14.50 -5.95 3.73
N ASP A 59 14.18 -7.21 4.03
CA ASP A 59 13.14 -7.97 3.31
C ASP A 59 11.74 -7.36 3.59
N TRP A 60 11.50 -6.86 4.81
CA TRP A 60 10.25 -6.14 5.12
C TRP A 60 10.15 -4.81 4.37
N CYS A 61 11.25 -4.07 4.27
CA CYS A 61 11.32 -2.84 3.47
C CYS A 61 10.94 -3.10 2.01
N ASP A 62 11.56 -4.11 1.38
CA ASP A 62 11.31 -4.44 -0.02
C ASP A 62 9.89 -4.94 -0.24
N LEU A 63 9.36 -5.79 0.64
CA LEU A 63 7.99 -6.27 0.53
C LEU A 63 6.96 -5.14 0.70
N THR A 64 7.20 -4.21 1.62
CA THR A 64 6.32 -3.06 1.86
C THR A 64 6.25 -2.16 0.61
N LYS A 65 7.41 -1.84 0.01
CA LYS A 65 7.47 -1.05 -1.23
C LYS A 65 6.83 -1.78 -2.41
N GLU A 66 7.04 -3.09 -2.53
CA GLU A 66 6.45 -3.88 -3.62
C GLU A 66 4.92 -3.94 -3.49
N CYS A 67 4.39 -4.11 -2.27
CA CYS A 67 2.94 -4.02 -2.03
C CYS A 67 2.38 -2.66 -2.45
N ALA A 68 3.05 -1.55 -2.08
CA ALA A 68 2.66 -0.21 -2.49
C ALA A 68 2.67 -0.04 -4.02
N ASN A 69 3.75 -0.49 -4.66
CA ASN A 69 3.93 -0.40 -6.11
C ASN A 69 2.84 -1.19 -6.86
N GLN A 70 2.53 -2.41 -6.43
CA GLN A 70 1.50 -3.24 -7.08
C GLN A 70 0.09 -2.66 -6.89
N ILE A 71 -0.27 -2.24 -5.67
CA ILE A 71 -1.61 -1.72 -5.37
C ILE A 71 -1.84 -0.41 -6.13
N ILE A 72 -0.94 0.56 -5.99
CA ILE A 72 -1.10 1.89 -6.58
C ILE A 72 -0.83 1.86 -8.08
N GLY A 73 0.12 1.04 -8.54
CA GLY A 73 0.36 0.82 -9.97
C GLY A 73 -0.85 0.23 -10.69
N TYR A 74 -1.55 -0.72 -10.08
CA TYR A 74 -2.80 -1.25 -10.63
C TYR A 74 -3.90 -0.18 -10.67
N ALA A 75 -4.09 0.57 -9.58
CA ALA A 75 -5.07 1.66 -9.53
C ALA A 75 -4.77 2.74 -10.61
N LYS A 76 -3.50 3.10 -10.78
CA LYS A 76 -3.03 4.02 -11.82
C LYS A 76 -3.35 3.51 -13.22
N ASN A 77 -3.20 2.21 -13.50
CA ASN A 77 -3.58 1.63 -14.78
C ASN A 77 -5.09 1.73 -15.02
N LEU A 78 -5.92 1.42 -14.03
CA LEU A 78 -7.37 1.59 -14.13
C LEU A 78 -7.78 3.04 -14.42
N LEU A 79 -7.10 4.01 -13.80
CA LEU A 79 -7.32 5.43 -14.07
C LEU A 79 -6.94 5.82 -15.50
N ASN A 80 -5.81 5.31 -16.01
CA ASN A 80 -5.41 5.54 -17.39
C ASN A 80 -6.36 4.89 -18.39
N ASP A 81 -6.82 3.67 -18.13
CA ASP A 81 -7.76 2.96 -19.00
C ASP A 81 -9.10 3.69 -19.10
N ALA A 82 -9.55 4.30 -17.99
CA ALA A 82 -10.76 5.09 -17.96
C ALA A 82 -10.63 6.47 -18.65
N LYS A 83 -9.43 7.07 -18.66
CA LYS A 83 -9.18 8.40 -19.23
C LYS A 83 -8.54 8.40 -20.63
N GLY A 84 -7.97 7.28 -21.08
CA GLY A 84 -7.53 7.04 -22.45
C GLY A 84 -6.14 7.56 -22.86
N ASP A 85 -5.40 8.29 -22.00
CA ASP A 85 -4.28 9.15 -22.47
C ASP A 85 -2.96 9.05 -21.68
N ASP A 86 -2.70 7.94 -21.01
CA ASP A 86 -1.54 7.81 -20.11
C ASP A 86 -1.37 9.04 -19.20
N GLU A 87 -2.49 9.48 -18.62
CA GLU A 87 -2.60 10.75 -17.88
C GLU A 87 -1.79 10.71 -16.59
N TYR A 88 -1.68 9.52 -16.00
CA TYR A 88 -1.03 9.30 -14.72
C TYR A 88 0.27 8.53 -14.87
N LYS A 89 1.30 8.97 -14.15
CA LYS A 89 2.58 8.28 -13.99
C LYS A 89 2.80 7.90 -12.54
N LEU A 90 3.30 6.70 -12.33
CA LEU A 90 3.68 6.21 -11.01
C LEU A 90 5.10 6.70 -10.68
N GLY A 91 5.29 7.20 -9.46
CA GLY A 91 6.61 7.52 -8.92
C GLY A 91 7.31 6.30 -8.34
N ILE A 92 8.39 6.56 -7.58
CA ILE A 92 9.17 5.53 -6.91
C ILE A 92 8.61 5.36 -5.49
N PRO A 93 8.33 4.13 -5.02
CA PRO A 93 7.91 3.90 -3.65
C PRO A 93 9.06 4.18 -2.67
N GLU A 94 8.76 4.89 -1.59
CA GLU A 94 9.66 5.14 -0.47
C GLU A 94 9.21 4.34 0.75
N TYR A 95 10.17 3.76 1.48
CA TYR A 95 9.91 3.06 2.73
C TYR A 95 9.95 4.04 3.90
N LEU A 96 8.85 4.13 4.64
CA LEU A 96 8.70 5.04 5.78
C LEU A 96 9.17 4.43 7.10
N GLY A 97 9.64 3.17 7.07
CA GLY A 97 9.99 2.45 8.28
C GLY A 97 8.77 1.98 9.06
N LYS A 98 8.99 1.78 10.36
CA LYS A 98 7.93 1.55 11.32
C LYS A 98 7.30 2.88 11.69
N VAL A 99 6.01 3.02 11.45
CA VAL A 99 5.29 4.28 11.56
C VAL A 99 4.31 4.26 12.73
N ASP A 100 4.31 5.34 13.49
CA ASP A 100 3.21 5.69 14.38
C ASP A 100 2.20 6.52 13.58
N PHE A 101 0.97 6.01 13.47
CA PHE A 101 -0.11 6.68 12.71
C PHE A 101 -0.43 8.08 13.22
N SER A 102 -0.14 8.38 14.49
CA SER A 102 -0.48 9.67 15.09
C SER A 102 0.25 10.84 14.43
N GLU A 103 1.34 10.60 13.70
CA GLU A 103 2.14 11.64 13.06
C GLU A 103 1.74 11.93 11.61
N ILE A 104 0.85 11.12 11.00
CA ILE A 104 0.48 11.23 9.58
C ILE A 104 -0.98 11.66 9.44
N VAL A 105 -1.18 12.90 8.97
CA VAL A 105 -2.49 13.43 8.63
C VAL A 105 -2.77 13.18 7.16
N LEU A 106 -3.82 12.40 6.87
CA LEU A 106 -4.25 12.05 5.51
C LEU A 106 -5.53 12.81 5.19
N ASP A 107 -5.71 13.22 3.93
CA ASP A 107 -6.94 13.85 3.45
C ASP A 107 -8.11 12.84 3.49
N GLU A 108 -7.81 11.60 3.08
CA GLU A 108 -8.74 10.49 3.10
C GLU A 108 -7.97 9.18 3.29
N ALA A 109 -8.61 8.21 3.95
CA ALA A 109 -8.05 6.87 4.12
C ALA A 109 -9.14 5.80 4.12
N LEU A 110 -8.80 4.65 3.54
CA LEU A 110 -9.62 3.45 3.50
C LEU A 110 -8.85 2.30 4.15
N THR A 111 -9.52 1.60 5.07
CA THR A 111 -8.98 0.40 5.72
C THR A 111 -9.66 -0.84 5.17
N TYR A 112 -8.88 -1.87 4.94
CA TYR A 112 -9.34 -3.15 4.43
C TYR A 112 -8.79 -4.30 5.27
N LYS A 113 -9.43 -5.46 5.13
CA LYS A 113 -8.96 -6.72 5.73
C LYS A 113 -9.23 -7.92 4.85
N PHE A 114 -8.45 -8.98 5.02
CA PHE A 114 -8.75 -10.34 4.58
C PHE A 114 -8.15 -11.33 5.60
N GLU A 115 -8.84 -12.43 5.92
CA GLU A 115 -8.33 -13.44 6.89
C GLU A 115 -7.79 -12.84 8.22
N ASN A 116 -8.41 -11.76 8.73
CA ASN A 116 -7.94 -10.98 9.90
C ASN A 116 -6.59 -10.25 9.74
N CYS A 117 -6.02 -10.20 8.54
CA CYS A 117 -4.93 -9.30 8.17
C CYS A 117 -5.50 -7.98 7.66
N TYR A 118 -5.07 -6.86 8.22
CA TYR A 118 -5.57 -5.52 7.89
C TYR A 118 -4.53 -4.75 7.06
N PHE A 119 -4.96 -3.75 6.30
CA PHE A 119 -4.08 -2.75 5.70
C PHE A 119 -4.86 -1.46 5.45
N ARG A 120 -4.16 -0.32 5.39
CA ARG A 120 -4.76 0.99 5.13
C ARG A 120 -4.07 1.68 3.97
N ILE A 121 -4.85 2.34 3.14
CA ILE A 121 -4.38 3.18 2.04
C ILE A 121 -5.01 4.55 2.25
N GLY A 122 -4.22 5.61 2.20
CA GLY A 122 -4.74 6.97 2.13
C GLY A 122 -3.89 7.85 1.23
N TYR A 123 -4.28 9.11 1.09
CA TYR A 123 -3.53 10.06 0.27
C TYR A 123 -3.50 11.46 0.89
N CYS A 124 -2.54 12.24 0.42
CA CYS A 124 -2.47 13.69 0.58
C CYS A 124 -2.28 14.33 -0.81
N LYS A 125 -3.06 15.36 -1.11
CA LYS A 125 -2.93 16.18 -2.33
C LYS A 125 -2.12 17.46 -2.12
#